data_AF-A0A7X1P148-F1
#
_entry.id   AF-A0A7X1P148-F1
#
_cell.length_a   1.000
_cell.length_b   1.000
_cell.length_c   1.000
_cell.angle_alpha   90.00
_cell.angle_beta   90.00
_cell.angle_gamma   90.00
#
_symmetry.space_group_name_H-M   'P 1'
#
loop_
_entity.id
_entity.type
_entity.pdbx_description
1 polymer ?
#
loop_
_entity_poly.entity_id
_entity_poly.type
_entity_poly.pdbx_seq_one_letter_code
_entity_poly.pdbx_strand_id
1 'polypeptide(L)'
;MADDIWSKDMLEFMQKMWNPLGFPLPGMVAPTINVEEIERKLTELRSVENWLKMNLGLLQMTIKTLEMQKSALETLSAAGAAKPDEGTR
;
A
#
# COMPACT_ATOMS: atom_id res chain seq x y z
N MET A 1 31.72 0.41 24.68
CA MET A 1 30.54 0.18 25.54
C MET A 1 29.34 0.98 25.03
N ALA A 2 29.02 0.90 23.72
CA ALA A 2 27.84 1.56 23.13
C ALA A 2 26.87 0.52 22.52
N ASP A 3 27.34 -0.70 22.31
CA ASP A 3 26.63 -1.80 21.66
C ASP A 3 25.62 -2.49 22.61
N ASP A 4 25.81 -2.34 23.93
CA ASP A 4 24.91 -2.84 24.98
C ASP A 4 23.66 -1.98 25.19
N ILE A 5 23.71 -0.68 24.85
CA ILE A 5 22.59 0.25 25.08
C ILE A 5 21.50 0.01 24.04
N TRP A 6 21.90 -0.17 22.77
CA TRP A 6 20.97 -0.40 21.66
C TRP A 6 20.27 -1.76 21.72
N SER A 7 20.95 -2.80 22.21
CA SER A 7 20.38 -4.14 22.32
C SER A 7 19.39 -4.23 23.46
N LYS A 8 19.68 -3.64 24.62
CA LYS A 8 18.81 -3.67 25.79
C LYS A 8 17.53 -2.85 25.60
N ASP A 9 17.63 -1.63 25.08
CA ASP A 9 16.47 -0.75 24.87
C ASP A 9 15.51 -1.32 23.81
N MET A 10 16.03 -1.98 22.77
CA MET A 10 15.25 -2.68 21.76
C MET A 10 14.53 -3.91 22.34
N LEU A 11 15.18 -4.67 23.22
CA LEU A 11 14.58 -5.83 23.89
C LEU A 11 13.47 -5.40 24.86
N GLU A 12 13.68 -4.31 25.61
CA GLU A 12 12.66 -3.74 26.50
C GLU A 12 11.44 -3.21 25.73
N PHE A 13 11.65 -2.59 24.57
CA PHE A 13 10.57 -2.19 23.67
C PHE A 13 9.76 -3.38 23.15
N MET A 14 10.43 -4.43 22.66
CA MET A 14 9.75 -5.65 22.19
C MET A 14 8.99 -6.34 23.33
N GLN A 15 9.57 -6.39 24.52
CA GLN A 15 8.92 -6.94 25.71
C GLN A 15 7.65 -6.17 26.07
N LYS A 16 7.69 -4.84 25.98
CA LYS A 16 6.52 -3.98 26.23
C LYS A 16 5.43 -4.13 25.15
N MET A 17 5.83 -4.37 23.90
CA MET A 17 4.90 -4.65 22.80
C MET A 17 4.19 -6.01 22.97
N TRP A 18 4.89 -7.01 23.49
CA TRP A 18 4.37 -8.36 23.67
C TRP A 18 3.58 -8.56 24.98
N ASN A 19 3.89 -7.77 26.01
CA ASN A 19 3.26 -7.87 27.33
C ASN A 19 2.77 -6.50 27.82
N PRO A 20 1.67 -5.97 27.26
CA PRO A 20 1.17 -4.63 27.57
C PRO A 20 0.66 -4.48 29.02
N LEU A 21 0.48 -5.58 29.76
CA LEU A 21 -0.05 -5.59 31.13
C LEU A 21 1.04 -5.76 32.21
N GLY A 22 2.31 -5.87 31.83
CA GLY A 22 3.43 -5.79 32.78
C GLY A 22 3.52 -6.89 33.84
N PHE A 23 2.81 -8.01 33.68
CA PHE A 23 2.91 -9.14 34.60
C PHE A 23 4.13 -10.01 34.26
N PRO A 24 5.09 -10.22 35.17
CA PRO A 24 6.02 -11.34 35.06
C PRO A 24 5.22 -12.59 35.43
N LEU A 25 4.93 -13.51 34.49
CA LEU A 25 4.45 -14.84 34.91
C LEU A 25 5.67 -15.77 35.01
N PRO A 26 6.06 -16.19 36.23
CA PRO A 26 7.04 -17.24 36.42
C PRO A 26 6.47 -18.51 35.79
N GLY A 27 7.15 -19.06 34.79
CA GLY A 27 6.61 -20.18 34.00
C GLY A 27 5.71 -19.76 32.82
N MET A 28 5.82 -18.53 32.29
CA MET A 28 5.34 -18.23 30.93
C MET A 28 6.04 -19.17 29.94
N VAL A 29 5.37 -20.28 29.62
CA VAL A 29 5.40 -20.81 28.26
C VAL A 29 5.07 -19.59 27.40
N ALA A 30 5.97 -19.19 26.50
CA ALA A 30 5.69 -18.11 25.56
C ALA A 30 4.24 -18.28 25.08
N PRO A 31 3.43 -17.20 24.97
CA PRO A 31 2.12 -17.32 24.34
C PRO A 31 2.35 -18.16 23.11
N THR A 32 1.63 -19.27 23.00
CA THR A 32 1.71 -20.13 21.82
C THR A 32 1.14 -19.30 20.68
N ILE A 33 1.88 -18.30 20.23
CA ILE A 33 1.76 -17.76 18.90
C ILE A 33 2.25 -18.92 18.08
N ASN A 34 1.29 -19.77 17.76
CA ASN A 34 1.50 -20.88 16.88
C ASN A 34 2.04 -20.24 15.60
N VAL A 35 3.31 -20.49 15.31
CA VAL A 35 3.98 -19.93 14.13
C VAL A 35 3.16 -20.25 12.88
N GLU A 36 2.49 -21.39 12.87
CA GLU A 36 1.54 -21.80 11.83
C GLU A 36 0.34 -20.83 11.67
N GLU A 37 -0.21 -20.29 12.76
CA GLU A 37 -1.28 -19.29 12.67
C GLU A 37 -0.77 -17.97 12.09
N ILE A 38 0.45 -17.56 12.45
CA ILE A 38 1.08 -16.37 11.86
C ILE A 38 1.33 -16.59 10.36
N GLU A 39 1.87 -17.74 9.97
CA GLU A 39 2.08 -18.09 8.56
C GLU A 39 0.76 -18.14 7.77
N ARG A 40 -0.31 -18.67 8.37
CA ARG A 40 -1.65 -18.65 7.78
C ARG A 40 -2.16 -17.22 7.57
N LYS A 41 -2.10 -16.38 8.62
CA LYS A 41 -2.51 -14.96 8.52
C LYS A 41 -1.68 -14.20 7.49
N LEU A 42 -0.38 -14.47 7.42
CA LEU A 42 0.51 -13.87 6.43
C LEU A 42 0.07 -14.25 5.02
N THR A 43 -0.21 -15.54 4.77
CA THR A 43 -0.68 -16.04 3.46
C THR A 43 -2.03 -15.41 3.05
N GLU A 44 -2.97 -15.33 3.99
CA GLU A 44 -4.27 -14.69 3.76
C GLU A 44 -4.09 -13.20 3.41
N LEU A 45 -3.31 -12.46 4.18
CA LEU A 45 -3.06 -11.04 3.95
C LEU A 45 -2.31 -10.77 2.64
N ARG A 46 -1.37 -11.64 2.24
CA ARG A 46 -0.70 -11.55 0.93
C ARG A 46 -1.68 -11.74 -0.22
N SER A 47 -2.66 -12.62 -0.07
CA SER A 47 -3.72 -12.81 -1.07
C SER A 47 -4.59 -11.55 -1.21
N VAL A 48 -4.98 -10.95 -0.08
CA VAL A 48 -5.70 -9.67 -0.06
C VAL A 48 -4.87 -8.55 -0.69
N GLU A 49 -3.58 -8.46 -0.36
CA GLU A 49 -2.65 -7.48 -0.95
C GLU A 49 -2.59 -7.61 -2.47
N ASN A 50 -2.47 -8.83 -2.99
CA ASN A 50 -2.43 -9.08 -4.43
C ASN A 50 -3.74 -8.68 -5.12
N TRP A 51 -4.89 -8.95 -4.49
CA TRP A 51 -6.19 -8.50 -5.00
C TRP A 51 -6.32 -6.97 -5.03
N LEU A 52 -5.87 -6.28 -3.97
CA LEU A 52 -5.86 -4.82 -3.92
C LEU A 52 -4.94 -4.22 -4.99
N LYS A 53 -3.76 -4.82 -5.21
CA LYS A 53 -2.85 -4.42 -6.30
C LYS A 53 -3.51 -4.55 -7.68
N MET A 54 -4.26 -5.63 -7.91
CA MET A 54 -5.01 -5.81 -9.16
C MET A 54 -6.07 -4.72 -9.35
N ASN A 55 -6.85 -4.40 -8.30
CA ASN A 55 -7.84 -3.31 -8.36
C ASN A 55 -7.19 -1.95 -8.64
N LEU A 56 -6.06 -1.68 -7.99
CA LEU A 56 -5.30 -0.46 -8.25
C LEU A 56 -4.85 -0.38 -9.72
N GLY A 57 -4.35 -1.49 -10.28
CA GLY A 57 -3.96 -1.56 -11.68
C GLY A 57 -5.12 -1.29 -12.65
N LEU A 58 -6.28 -1.88 -12.38
CA LEU A 58 -7.50 -1.65 -13.18
C LEU A 58 -7.93 -0.18 -13.10
N LEU A 59 -7.97 0.41 -11.90
CA LEU A 59 -8.32 1.82 -11.71
C LEU A 59 -7.38 2.74 -12.48
N GLN A 60 -6.07 2.52 -12.39
CA GLN A 60 -5.06 3.29 -13.11
C GLN A 60 -5.23 3.17 -14.63
N MET A 61 -5.57 1.98 -15.13
CA MET A 61 -5.83 1.76 -16.55
C MET A 61 -7.08 2.53 -17.04
N THR A 62 -8.16 2.50 -16.25
CA THR A 62 -9.38 3.25 -16.56
C THR A 62 -9.10 4.75 -16.61
N ILE A 63 -8.35 5.29 -15.63
CA ILE A 63 -7.96 6.71 -15.60
C ILE A 63 -7.19 7.08 -16.86
N LYS A 64 -6.12 6.34 -17.20
CA LYS A 64 -5.32 6.61 -18.41
C LYS A 64 -6.15 6.57 -19.68
N THR A 65 -7.12 5.65 -19.76
CA THR A 65 -8.02 5.56 -20.92
C THR A 65 -8.89 6.80 -21.03
N LEU A 66 -9.46 7.29 -19.92
CA LEU A 66 -10.26 8.52 -19.89
C LEU A 66 -9.41 9.77 -20.21
N GLU A 67 -8.17 9.83 -19.73
CA GLU A 67 -7.23 10.92 -20.05
C GLU A 67 -6.92 10.95 -21.55
N MET A 68 -6.69 9.80 -22.17
CA MET A 68 -6.49 9.69 -23.63
C MET A 68 -7.75 10.10 -24.40
N GLN A 69 -8.94 9.68 -23.95
CA GLN A 69 -10.21 10.09 -24.56
C GLN A 69 -10.42 11.61 -24.46
N LYS A 70 -10.10 12.21 -23.32
CA LYS A 70 -10.16 13.67 -23.13
C LYS A 70 -9.22 14.40 -24.08
N SER A 71 -7.95 13.99 -24.15
CA SER A 71 -6.95 14.60 -25.04
C SER A 71 -7.35 14.50 -26.52
N ALA A 72 -7.95 13.38 -26.93
CA ALA A 72 -8.49 13.21 -28.27
C ALA A 72 -9.64 14.19 -28.56
N LEU A 73 -10.58 14.36 -27.62
CA LEU A 73 -11.69 15.32 -27.77
C LEU A 73 -11.22 16.77 -27.80
N GLU A 74 -10.22 17.13 -27.01
CA GLU A 74 -9.61 18.48 -27.02
C GLU A 74 -8.96 18.77 -28.38
N THR A 75 -8.25 17.78 -28.94
CA THR A 75 -7.64 17.89 -30.28
C THR A 75 -8.70 18.07 -31.37
N LEU A 76 -9.77 17.28 -31.33
CA LEU A 76 -10.88 17.41 -32.30
C LEU A 76 -11.60 18.76 -32.16
N SER A 77 -11.78 19.25 -30.93
CA SER A 77 -12.39 20.56 -30.67
C SER A 77 -11.52 21.70 -31.18
N ALA A 78 -10.21 21.63 -30.98
CA ALA A 78 -9.26 22.60 -31.51
C ALA A 78 -9.22 22.60 -33.05
N ALA A 79 -9.25 21.41 -33.68
CA ALA A 79 -9.32 21.29 -35.13
C ALA A 79 -10.65 21.82 -35.71
N GLY A 80 -11.77 21.58 -35.03
CA GLY A 80 -13.08 22.12 -35.42
C GLY A 80 -13.22 23.63 -35.21
N ALA A 81 -12.53 24.18 -34.21
CA ALA A 81 -12.44 25.62 -33.96
C ALA A 81 -11.52 26.34 -34.95
N ALA A 82 -10.54 25.64 -35.53
CA ALA A 82 -9.74 26.10 -36.65
C ALA A 82 -10.52 26.00 -37.98
N LYS A 83 -11.65 26.71 -38.10
CA LYS A 83 -12.17 27.03 -39.44
C LYS A 83 -11.23 28.05 -40.10
N PRO A 84 -10.99 27.93 -41.42
CA PRO A 84 -10.02 28.75 -42.11
C PRO A 84 -10.47 30.21 -42.05
N ASP A 85 -9.51 31.10 -41.82
CA ASP A 85 -9.65 32.51 -42.16
C ASP A 85 -10.00 32.57 -43.66
N GLU A 86 -11.30 32.63 -43.98
CA GLU A 86 -11.81 33.12 -45.25
C GLU A 86 -11.53 34.63 -45.29
N GLY A 87 -10.24 34.96 -45.38
CA GLY A 87 -9.71 36.25 -45.77
C GLY A 87 -9.93 36.45 -47.26
N THR A 88 -11.17 36.77 -47.62
CA THR A 88 -11.58 37.76 -48.61
C THR A 88 -10.47 38.31 -49.53
N ARG A 89 -10.55 37.96 -50.82
CA ARG A 89 -10.38 38.84 -52.00
C ARG A 89 -9.06 39.59 -52.23
#